data_AF-A0A286FH68-F1
#
_entry.id   AF-A0A286FH68-F1
#
_cell.length_a   1.000
_cell.length_b   1.000
_cell.length_c   1.000
_cell.angle_alpha   90.00
_cell.angle_beta   90.00
_cell.angle_gamma   90.00
#
_symmetry.space_group_name_H-M   'P 1'
#
loop_
_entity.id
_entity.type
_entity.pdbx_description
1 polymer ?
#
loop_
_entity_poly.entity_id
_entity_poly.type
_entity_poly.pdbx_seq_one_letter_code
_entity_poly.pdbx_strand_id
1 'polypeptide(L)'
;MIKLTSLFCSLFLFISLHAFSQYGGYGGGYGGYGGRMGGMSQNMPSSPPRASVPNIAGDMAMKETKWLKENLDLNKDQAKAVKQLNNEYASQQQDAIKDIIGTGGGRPSPEAINQVRDVMMMFNEEKEEKLKPILTPDQWTLYQSKKEAMQKEIGGWRPAAPKKDSLSKAPNQP
;
A
#
# COMPACT_ATOMS: atom_id res chain seq x y z
N MET A 1 -13.02 -56.55 -18.32
CA MET A 1 -11.57 -56.60 -18.03
C MET A 1 -10.92 -55.37 -18.64
N ILE A 2 -10.37 -54.52 -17.79
CA ILE A 2 -9.70 -53.25 -18.08
C ILE A 2 -8.30 -53.54 -18.59
N LYS A 3 -7.86 -52.94 -19.73
CA LYS A 3 -6.48 -52.44 -19.99
C LYS A 3 -6.50 -51.46 -21.17
N LEU A 4 -6.40 -50.15 -20.89
CA LEU A 4 -5.91 -49.18 -21.87
C LEU A 4 -4.85 -48.32 -21.19
N THR A 5 -3.60 -48.72 -21.38
CA THR A 5 -2.39 -48.08 -20.87
C THR A 5 -1.55 -47.58 -22.04
N SER A 6 -1.31 -46.27 -22.08
CA SER A 6 -0.18 -45.51 -22.67
C SER A 6 -0.73 -44.15 -23.09
N LEU A 7 -0.69 -43.08 -22.29
CA LEU A 7 0.51 -42.38 -21.78
C LEU A 7 1.43 -41.97 -22.95
N PHE A 8 1.05 -40.87 -23.62
CA PHE A 8 1.90 -40.18 -24.58
C PHE A 8 2.42 -38.87 -23.97
N CYS A 9 3.73 -38.72 -24.12
CA CYS A 9 4.62 -37.81 -23.43
C CYS A 9 4.30 -36.33 -23.60
N SER A 10 4.21 -35.64 -22.47
CA SER A 10 4.45 -34.20 -22.35
C SER A 10 5.95 -33.92 -22.43
N LEU A 11 6.41 -33.24 -23.48
CA LEU A 11 7.64 -32.45 -23.42
C LEU A 11 7.68 -31.48 -24.62
N PHE A 12 7.53 -30.18 -24.37
CA PHE A 12 8.37 -29.15 -25.01
C PHE A 12 8.36 -27.88 -24.15
N LEU A 13 9.49 -27.69 -23.48
CA LEU A 13 9.98 -26.44 -22.90
C LEU A 13 10.44 -25.50 -24.02
N PHE A 14 10.00 -24.22 -23.99
CA PHE A 14 10.74 -23.02 -24.43
C PHE A 14 10.01 -21.81 -23.82
N ILE A 15 10.40 -21.28 -22.66
CA ILE A 15 11.49 -20.31 -22.38
C ILE A 15 11.29 -18.95 -23.10
N SER A 16 10.72 -18.03 -22.31
CA SER A 16 11.09 -16.61 -22.06
C SER A 16 11.11 -15.58 -23.18
N LEU A 17 10.33 -14.50 -22.97
CA LEU A 17 10.80 -13.12 -23.13
C LEU A 17 10.07 -12.21 -22.13
N HIS A 18 10.86 -11.60 -21.26
CA HIS A 18 10.44 -10.62 -20.28
C HIS A 18 10.25 -9.28 -20.99
N ALA A 19 9.03 -8.76 -21.04
CA ALA A 19 8.82 -7.34 -21.27
C ALA A 19 9.08 -6.61 -19.94
N PHE A 20 10.34 -6.27 -19.68
CA PHE A 20 10.68 -5.19 -18.75
C PHE A 20 10.16 -3.90 -19.36
N SER A 21 8.94 -3.50 -19.00
CA SER A 21 8.55 -2.10 -19.12
C SER A 21 9.40 -1.31 -18.13
N GLN A 22 10.28 -0.51 -18.70
CA GLN A 22 11.12 0.50 -18.08
C GLN A 22 10.28 1.41 -17.17
N TYR A 23 10.15 1.06 -15.90
CA TYR A 23 9.65 1.96 -14.87
C TYR A 23 10.87 2.59 -14.20
N GLY A 24 10.99 3.91 -14.38
CA GLY A 24 12.17 4.70 -14.03
C GLY A 24 12.69 4.40 -12.63
N GLY A 25 13.97 4.03 -12.58
CA GLY A 25 14.73 3.96 -11.34
C GLY A 25 14.80 5.34 -10.70
N TYR A 26 14.06 5.54 -9.61
CA TYR A 26 14.36 6.60 -8.65
C TYR A 26 15.28 6.02 -7.59
N GLY A 27 16.54 5.85 -7.99
CA GLY A 27 17.65 5.41 -7.15
C GLY A 27 18.83 6.35 -7.37
N GLY A 28 18.84 7.47 -6.67
CA GLY A 28 20.01 8.33 -6.52
C GLY A 28 19.97 8.88 -5.10
N GLY A 29 20.89 8.58 -4.19
CA GLY A 29 22.32 8.51 -4.41
C GLY A 29 22.91 9.67 -3.61
N TYR A 30 23.06 9.49 -2.30
CA TYR A 30 23.84 10.37 -1.45
C TYR A 30 25.31 10.28 -1.88
N GLY A 31 25.91 11.38 -2.35
CA GLY A 31 27.35 11.42 -2.55
C GLY A 31 27.84 12.44 -3.57
N GLY A 32 28.29 13.59 -3.07
CA GLY A 32 29.67 14.01 -3.31
C GLY A 32 29.99 14.90 -4.53
N TYR A 33 30.82 15.89 -4.20
CA TYR A 33 31.78 16.63 -5.03
C TYR A 33 31.34 17.93 -5.72
N GLY A 34 32.05 18.98 -5.32
CA GLY A 34 31.93 20.33 -5.83
C GLY A 34 32.63 20.54 -7.18
N GLY A 35 32.34 21.71 -7.75
CA GLY A 35 32.93 22.23 -8.97
C GLY A 35 32.39 23.63 -9.23
N ARG A 36 33.30 24.57 -9.41
CA ARG A 36 33.14 26.03 -9.44
C ARG A 36 32.82 26.54 -10.86
N MET A 37 32.34 27.79 -10.93
CA MET A 37 32.03 28.67 -12.09
C MET A 37 30.56 28.63 -12.51
N GLY A 38 29.81 29.73 -12.65
CA GLY A 38 30.14 31.14 -12.86
C GLY A 38 29.31 31.64 -14.05
N GLY A 39 28.24 32.41 -13.82
CA GLY A 39 27.40 32.91 -14.90
C GLY A 39 26.15 33.64 -14.41
N MET A 40 26.05 34.91 -14.79
CA MET A 40 25.05 35.91 -14.40
C MET A 40 23.65 35.64 -14.97
N SER A 41 22.63 36.08 -14.21
CA SER A 41 21.26 36.42 -14.65
C SER A 41 20.25 35.29 -14.82
N GLN A 42 19.32 35.18 -13.87
CA GLN A 42 17.92 35.56 -14.09
C GLN A 42 17.18 35.59 -12.74
N ASN A 43 16.59 36.74 -12.42
CA ASN A 43 15.51 36.84 -11.45
C ASN A 43 14.32 36.02 -11.97
N MET A 44 14.32 34.72 -11.67
CA MET A 44 13.13 33.89 -11.70
C MET A 44 12.68 33.73 -10.26
N PRO A 45 11.45 34.11 -9.88
CA PRO A 45 10.87 33.60 -8.65
C PRO A 45 10.60 32.11 -8.88
N SER A 46 11.62 31.28 -8.70
CA SER A 46 11.47 29.84 -8.57
C SER A 46 10.75 29.62 -7.24
N SER A 47 9.43 29.73 -7.26
CA SER A 47 8.63 29.04 -6.26
C SER A 47 9.06 27.57 -6.37
N PRO A 48 9.62 26.95 -5.32
CA PRO A 48 9.88 25.53 -5.37
C PRO A 48 8.54 24.88 -5.75
N PRO A 49 8.50 23.93 -6.71
CA PRO A 49 7.27 23.19 -6.94
C PRO A 49 6.83 22.68 -5.58
N ARG A 50 5.64 23.10 -5.12
CA ARG A 50 5.09 22.61 -3.85
C ARG A 50 5.28 21.11 -3.90
N ALA A 51 6.06 20.55 -2.96
CA ALA A 51 6.26 19.12 -2.90
C ALA A 51 4.86 18.51 -2.80
N SER A 52 4.33 18.01 -3.92
CA SER A 52 2.99 17.47 -3.96
C SER A 52 3.04 16.25 -3.07
N VAL A 53 2.36 16.31 -1.91
CA VAL A 53 2.20 15.16 -1.03
C VAL A 53 1.72 14.02 -1.93
N PRO A 54 2.52 12.95 -2.13
CA PRO A 54 2.18 11.92 -3.10
C PRO A 54 0.80 11.32 -2.78
N ASN A 55 0.01 10.97 -3.80
CA ASN A 55 -1.34 10.41 -3.63
C ASN A 55 -1.31 8.93 -3.18
N ILE A 56 -0.62 8.67 -2.08
CA ILE A 56 -0.40 7.33 -1.56
C ILE A 56 -1.75 6.69 -1.20
N ALA A 57 -2.65 7.45 -0.57
CA ALA A 57 -3.97 6.96 -0.18
C ALA A 57 -4.81 6.52 -1.39
N GLY A 58 -4.83 7.31 -2.48
CA GLY A 58 -5.54 6.96 -3.71
C GLY A 58 -4.96 5.73 -4.41
N ASP A 59 -3.63 5.64 -4.50
CA ASP A 59 -2.97 4.45 -5.09
C ASP A 59 -3.28 3.18 -4.29
N MET A 60 -3.30 3.30 -2.96
CA MET A 60 -3.66 2.21 -2.06
C MET A 60 -5.11 1.76 -2.27
N ALA A 61 -6.06 2.70 -2.33
CA ALA A 61 -7.47 2.39 -2.58
C ALA A 61 -7.70 1.69 -3.92
N MET A 62 -6.96 2.07 -4.97
CA MET A 62 -7.04 1.38 -6.27
C MET A 62 -6.55 -0.07 -6.18
N LYS A 63 -5.40 -0.30 -5.53
CA LYS A 63 -4.85 -1.65 -5.34
C LYS A 63 -5.77 -2.54 -4.53
N GLU A 64 -6.30 -2.03 -3.42
CA GLU A 64 -7.25 -2.76 -2.58
C GLU A 64 -8.53 -3.10 -3.35
N THR A 65 -9.09 -2.14 -4.09
CA THR A 65 -10.27 -2.37 -4.93
C THR A 65 -10.01 -3.46 -5.97
N LYS A 66 -8.84 -3.41 -6.63
CA LYS A 66 -8.45 -4.44 -7.61
C LYS A 66 -8.34 -5.81 -6.94
N TRP A 67 -7.64 -5.89 -5.81
CA TRP A 67 -7.44 -7.13 -5.07
C TRP A 67 -8.77 -7.75 -4.64
N LEU A 68 -9.68 -6.96 -4.08
CA LEU A 68 -10.99 -7.43 -3.63
C LEU A 68 -11.83 -7.98 -4.79
N LYS A 69 -11.80 -7.31 -5.95
CA LYS A 69 -12.48 -7.80 -7.16
C LYS A 69 -11.92 -9.12 -7.66
N GLU A 70 -10.61 -9.28 -7.64
CA GLU A 70 -9.93 -10.49 -8.14
C GLU A 70 -10.06 -11.68 -7.19
N ASN A 71 -10.25 -11.44 -5.89
CA ASN A 71 -10.20 -12.49 -4.87
C ASN A 71 -11.53 -12.87 -4.25
N LEU A 72 -12.55 -12.01 -4.30
CA LEU A 72 -13.83 -12.21 -3.61
C LEU A 72 -15.02 -12.43 -4.55
N ASP A 73 -14.79 -12.51 -5.86
CA ASP A 73 -15.86 -12.68 -6.87
C ASP A 73 -17.02 -11.70 -6.66
N LEU A 74 -16.67 -10.41 -6.60
CA LEU A 74 -17.65 -9.35 -6.34
C LEU A 74 -18.60 -9.21 -7.52
N ASN A 75 -19.91 -9.14 -7.24
CA ASN A 75 -20.86 -8.74 -8.26
C ASN A 75 -20.70 -7.25 -8.63
N LYS A 76 -21.38 -6.80 -9.69
CA LYS A 76 -21.24 -5.43 -10.23
C LYS A 76 -21.54 -4.34 -9.18
N ASP A 77 -22.57 -4.54 -8.37
CA ASP A 77 -22.99 -3.55 -7.38
C ASP A 77 -22.03 -3.53 -6.19
N GLN A 78 -21.58 -4.70 -5.72
CA GLN A 78 -20.53 -4.82 -4.71
C GLN A 78 -19.24 -4.17 -5.18
N ALA A 79 -18.79 -4.44 -6.40
CA ALA A 79 -17.56 -3.85 -6.95
C ALA A 79 -17.65 -2.31 -7.03
N LYS A 80 -18.84 -1.77 -7.35
CA LYS A 80 -19.07 -0.31 -7.33
C LYS A 80 -19.04 0.24 -5.91
N ALA A 81 -19.71 -0.42 -4.96
CA ALA A 81 -19.76 0.00 -3.56
C ALA A 81 -18.38 -0.05 -2.90
N VAL A 82 -17.60 -1.13 -3.11
CA VAL A 82 -16.22 -1.26 -2.64
C VAL A 82 -15.33 -0.14 -3.20
N LYS A 83 -15.41 0.13 -4.50
CA LYS A 83 -14.64 1.21 -5.12
C LYS A 83 -14.99 2.57 -4.52
N GLN A 84 -16.27 2.83 -4.30
CA GLN A 84 -16.73 4.08 -3.69
C GLN A 84 -16.21 4.22 -2.25
N LEU A 85 -16.36 3.17 -1.44
CA LEU A 85 -15.88 3.13 -0.06
C LEU A 85 -14.37 3.37 0.03
N ASN A 86 -13.58 2.66 -0.79
CA ASN A 86 -12.13 2.80 -0.78
C ASN A 86 -11.69 4.21 -1.22
N ASN A 87 -12.34 4.80 -2.22
CA ASN A 87 -12.04 6.16 -2.65
C ASN A 87 -12.43 7.22 -1.60
N GLU A 88 -13.57 7.05 -0.93
CA GLU A 88 -14.02 7.93 0.15
C GLU A 88 -13.00 7.96 1.29
N TYR A 89 -12.60 6.78 1.78
CA TYR A 89 -11.61 6.69 2.85
C TYR A 89 -10.22 7.11 2.42
N ALA A 90 -9.83 6.90 1.15
CA ALA A 90 -8.58 7.46 0.63
C ALA A 90 -8.58 9.00 0.67
N SER A 91 -9.70 9.64 0.32
CA SER A 91 -9.82 11.09 0.42
C SER A 91 -9.70 11.55 1.87
N GLN A 92 -10.44 10.93 2.80
CA GLN A 92 -10.40 11.27 4.22
C GLN A 92 -9.00 11.09 4.82
N GLN A 93 -8.34 9.99 4.48
CA GLN A 93 -6.95 9.74 4.88
C GLN A 93 -6.01 10.81 4.33
N GLN A 94 -6.14 11.15 3.05
CA GLN A 94 -5.29 12.15 2.44
C GLN A 94 -5.48 13.54 3.08
N ASP A 95 -6.72 13.90 3.39
CA ASP A 95 -7.04 15.18 4.02
C ASP A 95 -6.55 15.23 5.48
N ALA A 96 -6.75 14.16 6.26
CA ALA A 96 -6.19 14.07 7.61
C ALA A 96 -4.65 14.16 7.64
N ILE A 97 -3.97 13.53 6.66
CA ILE A 97 -2.51 13.64 6.55
C ILE A 97 -2.11 15.10 6.28
N LYS A 98 -2.80 15.78 5.36
CA LYS A 98 -2.54 17.19 5.07
C LYS A 98 -2.79 18.07 6.29
N ASP A 99 -3.84 17.79 7.08
CA ASP A 99 -4.18 18.58 8.26
C ASP A 99 -3.16 18.40 9.38
N ILE A 100 -2.67 17.18 9.60
CA ILE A 100 -1.71 16.87 10.66
C ILE A 100 -0.29 17.31 10.30
N ILE A 101 0.17 17.03 9.07
CA ILE A 101 1.53 17.34 8.62
C ILE A 101 1.64 18.78 8.11
N GLY A 102 0.52 19.38 7.70
CA GLY A 102 0.48 20.64 6.99
C GLY A 102 1.01 20.53 5.55
N THR A 103 1.18 21.68 4.92
CA THR A 103 1.74 21.80 3.56
C THR A 103 3.24 22.13 3.54
N GLY A 104 3.89 22.12 4.72
CA GLY A 104 5.31 22.46 4.86
C GLY A 104 6.22 21.35 4.34
N GLY A 105 7.25 21.71 3.58
CA GLY A 105 8.21 20.78 2.96
C GLY A 105 9.22 20.12 3.91
N GLY A 106 8.92 20.07 5.22
CA GLY A 106 9.80 19.49 6.24
C GLY A 106 9.43 18.05 6.60
N ARG A 107 10.35 17.32 7.24
CA ARG A 107 10.03 16.01 7.83
C ARG A 107 9.04 16.22 8.98
N PRO A 108 7.92 15.48 9.05
CA PRO A 108 6.96 15.60 10.15
C PRO A 108 7.60 15.27 11.50
N SER A 109 7.13 15.90 12.59
CA SER A 109 7.60 15.59 13.94
C SER A 109 7.22 14.15 14.34
N PRO A 110 7.90 13.53 15.32
CA PRO A 110 7.49 12.24 15.86
C PRO A 110 6.05 12.23 16.36
N GLU A 111 5.56 13.31 16.98
CA GLU A 111 4.15 13.40 17.41
C GLU A 111 3.20 13.44 16.21
N ALA A 112 3.50 14.25 15.19
CA ALA A 112 2.67 14.32 13.98
C ALA A 112 2.63 12.95 13.26
N ILE A 113 3.75 12.24 13.22
CA ILE A 113 3.77 10.87 12.67
C ILE A 113 2.85 9.96 13.49
N ASN A 114 2.92 10.00 14.81
CA ASN A 114 2.07 9.19 15.71
C ASN A 114 0.58 9.50 15.51
N GLN A 115 0.21 10.78 15.46
CA GLN A 115 -1.17 11.20 15.19
C GLN A 115 -1.67 10.70 13.83
N VAL A 116 -0.85 10.78 12.78
CA VAL A 116 -1.19 10.19 11.48
C VAL A 116 -1.43 8.69 11.64
N ARG A 117 -0.59 7.96 12.38
CA ARG A 117 -0.78 6.51 12.58
C ARG A 117 -2.14 6.19 13.19
N ASP A 118 -2.50 6.92 14.24
CA ASP A 118 -3.70 6.67 15.03
C ASP A 118 -4.95 6.96 14.19
N VAL A 119 -4.95 8.07 13.46
CA VAL A 119 -6.05 8.43 12.55
C VAL A 119 -6.16 7.43 11.38
N MET A 120 -5.04 6.97 10.81
CA MET A 120 -5.07 5.93 9.76
C MET A 120 -5.66 4.62 10.27
N MET A 121 -5.34 4.23 11.51
CA MET A 121 -5.86 3.01 12.13
C MET A 121 -7.37 3.10 12.34
N MET A 122 -7.84 4.22 12.91
CA MET A 122 -9.26 4.51 13.09
C MET A 122 -10.02 4.43 11.76
N PHE A 123 -9.52 5.10 10.71
CA PHE A 123 -10.15 5.04 9.39
C PHE A 123 -10.17 3.65 8.78
N ASN A 124 -9.14 2.82 9.01
CA ASN A 124 -9.15 1.44 8.53
C ASN A 124 -10.20 0.60 9.25
N GLU A 125 -10.36 0.77 10.56
CA GLU A 125 -11.38 0.07 11.36
C GLU A 125 -12.79 0.45 10.88
N GLU A 126 -13.10 1.74 10.76
CA GLU A 126 -14.40 2.20 10.26
C GLU A 126 -14.69 1.72 8.83
N LYS A 127 -13.67 1.73 7.96
CA LYS A 127 -13.80 1.22 6.60
C LYS A 127 -14.12 -0.26 6.60
N GLU A 128 -13.54 -1.04 7.50
CA GLU A 128 -13.86 -2.47 7.64
C GLU A 128 -15.29 -2.72 8.11
N GLU A 129 -15.78 -1.93 9.06
CA GLU A 129 -17.16 -2.00 9.51
C GLU A 129 -18.14 -1.72 8.36
N LYS A 130 -17.82 -0.75 7.50
CA LYS A 130 -18.59 -0.41 6.31
C LYS A 130 -18.41 -1.39 5.14
N LEU A 131 -17.27 -2.07 5.05
CA LEU A 131 -17.00 -3.09 4.04
C LEU A 131 -17.81 -4.37 4.32
N LYS A 132 -17.91 -4.77 5.58
CA LYS A 132 -18.60 -5.99 6.00
C LYS A 132 -20.02 -6.16 5.43
N PRO A 133 -20.94 -5.17 5.48
CA PRO A 133 -22.28 -5.31 4.92
C PRO A 133 -22.33 -5.28 3.39
N ILE A 134 -21.26 -4.85 2.70
CA ILE A 134 -21.17 -4.89 1.23
C ILE A 134 -20.90 -6.32 0.76
N LEU A 135 -20.15 -7.09 1.56
CA LEU A 135 -19.76 -8.46 1.25
C LEU A 135 -20.82 -9.46 1.76
N THR A 136 -20.94 -10.59 1.09
CA THR A 136 -21.68 -11.72 1.66
C THR A 136 -20.91 -12.32 2.85
N PRO A 137 -21.55 -13.12 3.73
CA PRO A 137 -20.85 -13.78 4.82
C PRO A 137 -19.63 -14.62 4.37
N ASP A 138 -19.76 -15.32 3.23
CA ASP A 138 -18.68 -16.14 2.68
C ASP A 138 -17.53 -15.28 2.14
N GLN A 139 -17.86 -14.20 1.42
CA GLN A 139 -16.87 -13.22 0.94
C GLN A 139 -16.15 -12.53 2.10
N TRP A 140 -16.87 -12.18 3.17
CA TRP A 140 -16.28 -11.59 4.37
C TRP A 140 -15.31 -12.56 5.06
N THR A 141 -15.70 -13.84 5.17
CA THR A 141 -14.85 -14.88 5.75
C THR A 141 -13.58 -15.06 4.92
N LEU A 142 -13.71 -15.13 3.59
CA LEU A 142 -12.57 -15.22 2.68
C LEU A 142 -11.67 -13.99 2.77
N TYR A 143 -12.26 -12.79 2.80
CA TYR A 143 -11.55 -11.53 3.01
C TYR A 143 -10.70 -11.56 4.27
N GLN A 144 -11.30 -11.90 5.42
CA GLN A 144 -10.58 -11.96 6.70
C GLN A 144 -9.42 -12.97 6.67
N SER A 145 -9.63 -14.14 6.04
CA SER A 145 -8.57 -15.17 5.92
C SER A 145 -7.36 -14.72 5.08
N LYS A 146 -7.58 -13.82 4.11
CA LYS A 146 -6.56 -13.34 3.17
C LYS A 146 -6.06 -11.94 3.48
N LYS A 147 -6.68 -11.22 4.42
CA LYS A 147 -6.43 -9.81 4.74
C LYS A 147 -4.96 -9.52 5.00
N GLU A 148 -4.29 -10.36 5.80
CA GLU A 148 -2.86 -10.17 6.08
C GLU A 148 -2.00 -10.30 4.81
N ALA A 149 -2.32 -11.28 3.95
CA ALA A 149 -1.63 -11.48 2.68
C ALA A 149 -1.88 -10.31 1.72
N MET A 150 -3.14 -9.86 1.61
CA MET A 150 -3.51 -8.65 0.85
C MET A 150 -2.65 -7.47 1.31
N GLN A 151 -2.63 -7.17 2.62
CA GLN A 151 -1.84 -6.06 3.17
C GLN A 151 -0.33 -6.19 2.89
N LYS A 152 0.20 -7.41 2.72
CA LYS A 152 1.62 -7.64 2.34
C LYS A 152 1.84 -7.27 0.88
N GLU A 153 0.88 -7.59 0.03
CA GLU A 153 0.94 -7.41 -1.41
C GLU A 153 0.70 -5.95 -1.82
N ILE A 154 -0.41 -5.34 -1.35
CA ILE A 154 -0.80 -4.00 -1.78
C ILE A 154 0.03 -2.90 -1.12
N GLY A 155 0.68 -3.21 0.01
CA GLY A 155 1.39 -2.26 0.87
C GLY A 155 0.44 -1.55 1.83
N GLY A 156 0.87 -0.42 2.39
CA GLY A 156 0.01 0.45 3.20
C GLY A 156 0.27 0.41 4.70
N TRP A 157 -0.62 1.09 5.43
CA TRP A 157 -0.51 1.28 6.87
C TRP A 157 -0.76 -0.04 7.60
N ARG A 158 0.29 -0.55 8.27
CA ARG A 158 0.23 -1.78 9.05
C ARG A 158 0.38 -1.43 10.52
N PRO A 159 -0.44 -2.01 11.41
CA PRO A 159 -0.09 -2.02 12.83
C PRO A 159 1.34 -2.53 12.98
N ALA A 160 2.13 -1.91 13.86
CA ALA A 160 3.47 -2.41 14.14
C ALA A 160 3.37 -3.88 14.54
N ALA A 161 4.13 -4.75 13.88
CA ALA A 161 4.22 -6.14 14.31
C ALA A 161 4.61 -6.15 15.79
N PRO A 162 3.96 -6.97 16.64
CA PRO A 162 4.35 -7.05 18.04
C PRO A 162 5.84 -7.37 18.13
N LYS A 163 6.60 -6.55 18.86
CA LYS A 163 8.03 -6.75 19.05
C LYS A 163 8.22 -8.12 19.70
N LYS A 164 9.03 -9.00 19.10
CA LYS A 164 9.27 -10.37 19.57
C LYS A 164 10.04 -10.47 20.90
N ASP A 165 10.28 -9.35 21.60
CA ASP A 165 11.23 -9.30 22.72
C ASP A 165 10.60 -9.28 24.12
N SER A 166 9.29 -9.45 24.26
CA SER A 166 8.62 -9.44 25.58
C SER A 166 8.37 -10.82 26.21
N LEU A 167 8.94 -11.91 25.64
CA LEU A 167 8.74 -13.29 26.15
C LEU A 167 9.99 -14.00 26.69
N SER A 168 11.12 -13.30 26.88
CA SER A 168 12.38 -13.94 27.35
C SER A 168 13.06 -13.28 28.54
N LYS A 169 12.35 -12.50 29.37
CA LYS A 169 12.91 -12.02 30.64
C LYS A 169 12.00 -12.31 31.82
N ALA A 170 11.86 -13.60 32.14
CA ALA A 170 11.58 -13.99 33.51
C ALA A 170 12.82 -13.61 34.36
N PRO A 171 12.70 -12.75 35.39
CA PRO A 171 13.81 -12.54 36.30
C PRO A 171 13.98 -13.81 37.13
N ASN A 172 15.11 -14.50 36.97
CA ASN A 172 15.62 -15.36 38.03
C ASN A 172 15.77 -14.48 39.27
N GLN A 173 14.89 -14.67 40.25
CA GLN A 173 15.12 -14.16 41.60
C GLN A 173 16.22 -15.00 42.27
N PRO A 174 17.10 -14.38 43.06
CA PRO A 174 18.10 -15.08 43.87
C PRO A 174 17.46 -15.92 44.98
#